data_AF-A0A3R7RA49-F1
#
_entry.id   AF-A0A3R7RA49-F1
#
_cell.length_a   1.000
_cell.length_b   1.000
_cell.length_c   1.000
_cell.angle_alpha   90.00
_cell.angle_beta   90.00
_cell.angle_gamma   90.00
#
_symmetry.space_group_name_H-M   'P 1'
#
loop_
_entity.id
_entity.type
_entity.pdbx_description
1 polymer ?
#
loop_
_entity_poly.entity_id
_entity_poly.type
_entity_poly.pdbx_seq_one_letter_code
_entity_poly.pdbx_strand_id
1 'polypeptide(L)' 'MKKNPVAKTLSNKRFKPRIIKPKKGKGSFKRKKN' A
#
# COMPACT_ATOMS: atom_id res chain seq x y z
N MET A 1 -7.92 31.10 0.26
CA MET A 1 -8.61 29.90 -0.28
C MET A 1 -7.61 28.77 -0.42
N LYS A 2 -7.84 27.60 0.19
CA LYS A 2 -6.92 26.43 0.04
C LYS A 2 -6.96 25.94 -1.40
N LYS A 3 -5.84 26.08 -2.12
CA LYS A 3 -5.74 25.84 -3.57
C LYS A 3 -6.08 24.41 -4.02
N ASN A 4 -6.03 23.40 -3.14
CA ASN A 4 -6.39 22.03 -3.53
C ASN A 4 -7.00 21.22 -2.35
N PRO A 5 -8.34 21.06 -2.30
CA PRO A 5 -9.00 20.25 -1.27
C PRO A 5 -8.75 18.74 -1.44
N VAL A 6 -8.51 18.27 -2.67
CA VAL A 6 -8.23 16.86 -2.97
C VAL A 6 -6.89 16.45 -2.37
N ALA A 7 -5.84 17.27 -2.54
CA ALA A 7 -4.52 17.02 -1.96
C ALA A 7 -4.57 16.85 -0.43
N LYS A 8 -5.45 17.59 0.26
CA LYS A 8 -5.66 17.44 1.71
C LYS A 8 -6.24 16.08 2.08
N THR A 9 -7.03 15.46 1.21
CA THR A 9 -7.64 14.14 1.46
C THR A 9 -6.70 12.98 1.14
N LEU A 10 -5.72 13.16 0.25
CA LEU A 10 -4.75 12.11 -0.14
C LEU A 10 -3.79 11.71 0.98
N SER A 11 -3.57 12.56 1.99
CA SER A 11 -2.73 12.24 3.16
C SER A 11 -3.41 11.30 4.16
N ASN A 12 -4.73 11.08 4.04
CA ASN A 12 -5.47 10.17 4.91
C ASN A 12 -4.97 8.73 4.75
N LYS A 13 -4.95 7.97 5.85
CA LYS A 13 -4.51 6.56 5.89
C LYS A 13 -5.22 5.68 4.84
N ARG A 14 -6.44 6.03 4.44
CA ARG A 14 -7.23 5.34 3.41
C ARG A 14 -6.53 5.29 2.05
N PHE A 15 -5.79 6.32 1.67
CA PHE A 15 -5.16 6.46 0.35
C PHE A 15 -3.67 6.16 0.36
N LYS A 16 -3.12 5.68 1.48
CA LYS A 16 -1.73 5.22 1.52
C LYS A 16 -1.56 4.00 0.58
N PRO A 17 -0.47 3.93 -0.18
CA PRO A 17 -0.20 2.79 -1.05
C PRO A 17 -0.06 1.52 -0.21
N ARG A 18 -0.70 0.44 -0.66
CA ARG A 18 -0.59 -0.88 -0.03
C ARG A 18 0.44 -1.71 -0.79
N ILE A 19 1.48 -2.15 -0.09
CA ILE A 19 2.51 -3.03 -0.67
C ILE A 19 2.00 -4.46 -0.60
N ILE A 20 1.78 -5.09 -1.76
CA ILE A 20 1.32 -6.48 -1.86
C ILE A 20 2.54 -7.39 -2.06
N LYS A 21 2.58 -8.53 -1.35
CA LYS A 21 3.64 -9.53 -1.49
C LYS A 21 3.65 -10.10 -2.92
N PRO A 22 4.81 -10.19 -3.59
CA PRO A 22 4.89 -10.76 -4.92
C PRO A 22 4.53 -12.26 -4.90
N LYS A 23 4.00 -12.76 -6.01
CA LYS A 23 3.65 -14.19 -6.16
C LYS A 23 4.88 -15.09 -6.39
N LYS A 24 5.91 -14.57 -7.07
CA LYS A 24 7.17 -15.25 -7.39
C LYS A 24 8.36 -14.29 -7.16
N GLY A 25 9.55 -14.82 -6.90
CA GLY A 25 10.78 -14.04 -6.73
C GLY A 25 11.12 -13.65 -5.28
N LYS A 26 11.85 -12.53 -5.12
CA LYS A 26 12.33 -12.06 -3.81
C LYS A 26 11.16 -11.77 -2.88
N GLY A 27 11.20 -12.37 -1.69
CA GLY A 27 10.14 -12.18 -0.70
C GLY A 27 8.80 -12.78 -1.09
N SER A 28 8.72 -13.73 -2.04
CA SER A 28 7.48 -14.46 -2.36
C SER A 28 7.33 -15.80 -1.63
N PHE A 29 8.42 -16.35 -1.07
CA PHE A 29 8.43 -17.66 -0.40
C PHE A 29 7.45 -17.70 0.79
N LYS A 30 6.61 -18.73 0.84
CA LYS A 30 5.70 -19.04 1.96
C LYS A 30 6.04 -20.44 2.46
N ARG A 31 6.37 -20.58 3.74
CA ARG A 31 6.61 -21.89 4.38
C ARG A 31 5.27 -22.50 4.75
N LYS A 32 4.99 -23.73 4.32
CA LYS A 32 3.90 -24.53 4.89
C LYS A 32 4.37 -25.05 6.25
N LYS A 33 3.52 -24.95 7.27
CA LYS A 33 3.75 -25.59 8.57
C LYS A 33 2.88 -26.85 8.56
N ASN A 34 3.51 -28.01 8.80
CA ASN A 34 2.77 -29.26 9.04
C ASN A 34 1.96 -29.12 10.34
#